data_AF-A0A4Q5YYH5-F1
#
_entry.id   AF-A0A4Q5YYH5-F1
#
_cell.length_a   1.000
_cell.length_b   1.000
_cell.length_c   1.000
_cell.angle_alpha   90.00
_cell.angle_beta   90.00
_cell.angle_gamma   90.00
#
_symmetry.space_group_name_H-M   'P 1'
#
loop_
_entity.id
_entity.type
_entity.pdbx_description
1 polymer ?
#
loop_
_entity_poly.entity_id
_entity_poly.type
_entity_poly.pdbx_seq_one_letter_code
_entity_poly.pdbx_strand_id
1 'polypeptide(L)'
;MSNNIPDFQTLLLPILEMVNDGNVHHIQNVIDKIAKKYNLTEEEVNMYLESGSQKILYNRVYWAKAYLKMAGLVENVARGQFKITDKGMEVLQQNHTYINVKLLKQIPGFSENLKGKKETAVENISELETDKTPETILETTIAELNSNLSYQLLEILKAKLPAQFEHFVLELLQGMGYGGVEEKNFEVTGQSGDFGIDGIIYQDKLGVERIYVQAKRWKDVKVSSKEIRDFIGSLSLRGTNKGVFITTSNFTDDAYKTSLLNPHNRIILIDGIKLASLAIEYNIGVQSRKTYNVKDIDADFFDNL
;
A
#
# COMPACT_ATOMS: atom_id res chain seq x y z
N MET A 1 14.64 2.79 -7.72
CA MET A 1 14.53 2.86 -9.19
C MET A 1 14.33 4.33 -9.54
N SER A 2 15.19 4.88 -10.38
CA SER A 2 15.12 6.27 -10.81
C SER A 2 13.78 6.51 -11.49
N ASN A 3 12.91 7.30 -10.88
CA ASN A 3 11.52 7.42 -11.29
C ASN A 3 11.43 8.40 -12.46
N ASN A 4 11.58 7.89 -13.69
CA ASN A 4 11.59 8.69 -14.92
C ASN A 4 10.21 9.30 -15.23
N ILE A 5 9.16 8.83 -14.55
CA ILE A 5 7.83 9.43 -14.60
C ILE A 5 7.92 10.81 -13.94
N PRO A 6 7.58 11.91 -14.64
CA PRO A 6 7.59 13.26 -14.07
C PRO A 6 6.54 13.40 -12.96
N ASP A 7 6.83 14.21 -11.95
CA ASP A 7 5.87 14.55 -10.89
C ASP A 7 4.71 15.41 -11.42
N PHE A 8 3.66 15.59 -10.61
CA PHE A 8 2.47 16.31 -11.07
C PHE A 8 2.72 17.81 -11.31
N GLN A 9 3.67 18.44 -10.61
CA GLN A 9 4.00 19.86 -10.82
C GLN A 9 4.78 20.05 -12.12
N THR A 10 5.75 19.16 -12.39
CA THR A 10 6.48 19.11 -13.68
C THR A 10 5.55 18.94 -14.87
N LEU A 11 4.39 18.32 -14.69
CA LEU A 11 3.38 18.14 -15.74
C LEU A 11 2.48 19.37 -15.98
N LEU A 12 2.44 20.36 -15.09
CA LEU A 12 1.52 21.51 -15.18
C LEU A 12 1.71 22.30 -16.49
N LEU A 13 2.93 22.75 -16.76
CA LEU A 13 3.23 23.51 -17.98
C LEU A 13 3.08 22.65 -19.25
N PRO A 14 3.68 21.44 -19.35
CA PRO A 14 3.51 20.57 -20.52
C PRO A 14 2.05 20.26 -20.86
N ILE A 15 1.18 20.02 -19.87
CA ILE A 15 -0.23 19.77 -20.12
C ILE A 15 -0.90 21.01 -20.70
N LEU A 16 -0.63 22.19 -20.13
CA LEU A 16 -1.20 23.45 -20.60
C LEU A 16 -0.75 23.77 -22.04
N GLU A 17 0.53 23.52 -22.37
CA GLU A 17 1.06 23.64 -23.73
C GLU A 17 0.37 22.69 -24.72
N MET A 18 0.11 21.44 -24.31
CA MET A 18 -0.51 20.42 -25.17
C MET A 18 -1.96 20.72 -25.57
N VAL A 19 -2.62 21.62 -24.85
CA VAL A 19 -4.01 22.04 -25.10
C VAL A 19 -4.12 23.50 -25.55
N ASN A 20 -3.01 24.11 -25.99
CA ASN A 20 -2.94 25.51 -26.40
C ASN A 20 -3.64 25.84 -27.73
N ASP A 21 -4.19 24.82 -28.40
CA ASP A 21 -4.91 24.95 -29.67
C ASP A 21 -6.37 25.41 -29.49
N GLY A 22 -6.83 25.55 -28.23
CA GLY A 22 -8.21 25.93 -27.90
C GLY A 22 -9.23 24.81 -28.11
N ASN A 23 -8.82 23.65 -28.62
CA ASN A 23 -9.70 22.52 -28.91
C ASN A 23 -10.01 21.72 -27.65
N VAL A 24 -11.01 20.85 -27.74
CA VAL A 24 -11.35 19.90 -26.69
C VAL A 24 -10.41 18.69 -26.75
N HIS A 25 -9.75 18.39 -25.63
CA HIS A 25 -8.86 17.23 -25.48
C HIS A 25 -9.41 16.23 -24.47
N HIS A 26 -9.27 14.94 -24.79
CA HIS A 26 -9.53 13.87 -23.84
C HIS A 26 -8.30 13.59 -22.98
N ILE A 27 -8.48 13.35 -21.69
CA ILE A 27 -7.39 13.13 -20.72
C ILE A 27 -6.47 11.97 -21.13
N GLN A 28 -7.02 10.91 -21.72
CA GLN A 28 -6.22 9.79 -22.21
C GLN A 28 -5.25 10.22 -23.33
N ASN A 29 -5.70 11.07 -24.25
CA ASN A 29 -4.84 11.57 -25.33
C ASN A 29 -3.69 12.42 -24.76
N VAL A 30 -3.95 13.16 -23.68
CA VAL A 30 -2.93 13.95 -22.98
C VAL A 30 -1.93 13.03 -22.27
N ILE A 31 -2.40 11.98 -21.61
CA ILE A 31 -1.54 10.95 -20.99
C ILE A 31 -0.62 10.33 -22.04
N ASP A 32 -1.16 9.94 -23.19
CA ASP A 32 -0.37 9.32 -24.27
C ASP A 32 0.67 10.29 -24.86
N LYS A 33 0.31 11.58 -25.01
CA LYS A 33 1.25 12.64 -25.45
C LYS A 33 2.35 12.88 -24.41
N ILE A 34 2.01 12.87 -23.11
CA ILE A 34 3.00 13.01 -22.02
C ILE A 34 3.95 11.82 -22.00
N ALA A 35 3.43 10.58 -22.10
CA ALA A 35 4.27 9.39 -22.16
C ALA A 35 5.29 9.47 -23.31
N LYS A 36 4.86 9.94 -24.49
CA LYS A 36 5.75 10.19 -25.63
C LYS A 36 6.75 11.33 -25.38
N LYS A 37 6.32 12.46 -24.82
CA LYS A 37 7.20 13.63 -24.54
C LYS A 37 8.36 13.28 -23.60
N TYR A 38 8.10 12.40 -22.63
CA TYR A 38 9.09 11.97 -21.63
C TYR A 38 9.75 10.62 -21.94
N ASN A 39 9.49 10.05 -23.13
CA ASN A 39 10.04 8.75 -23.56
C ASN A 39 9.82 7.63 -22.53
N LEU A 40 8.62 7.57 -21.93
CA LEU A 40 8.28 6.56 -20.94
C LEU A 40 8.11 5.19 -21.60
N THR A 41 8.64 4.16 -20.95
CA THR A 41 8.48 2.76 -21.33
C THR A 41 7.07 2.25 -21.04
N GLU A 42 6.67 1.15 -21.67
CA GLU A 42 5.38 0.51 -21.36
C GLU A 42 5.27 0.09 -19.89
N GLU A 43 6.37 -0.35 -19.27
CA GLU A 43 6.42 -0.68 -17.85
C GLU A 43 6.14 0.54 -16.98
N GLU A 44 6.74 1.69 -17.31
CA GLU A 44 6.54 2.95 -16.56
C GLU A 44 5.11 3.49 -16.73
N VAL A 45 4.56 3.44 -17.94
CA VAL A 45 3.18 3.86 -18.22
C VAL A 45 2.17 2.99 -17.46
N ASN A 46 2.48 1.71 -17.27
CA ASN A 46 1.61 0.74 -16.59
C ASN A 46 1.94 0.56 -15.10
N MET A 47 2.85 1.35 -14.54
CA MET A 47 3.21 1.29 -13.13
C MET A 47 2.06 1.80 -12.26
N TYR A 48 1.73 1.07 -11.19
CA TYR A 48 0.68 1.44 -10.23
C TYR A 48 1.25 2.13 -8.99
N LEU A 49 0.42 2.94 -8.33
CA LEU A 49 0.67 3.38 -6.96
C LEU A 49 0.87 2.16 -6.04
N GLU A 50 1.51 2.36 -4.90
CA GLU A 50 1.72 1.28 -3.91
C GLU A 50 0.40 0.66 -3.43
N SER A 51 -0.69 1.44 -3.45
CA SER A 51 -2.04 0.96 -3.13
C SER A 51 -2.65 0.05 -4.20
N GLY A 52 -2.08 -0.02 -5.41
CA GLY A 52 -2.62 -0.77 -6.56
C GLY A 52 -3.87 -0.14 -7.19
N SER A 53 -4.35 1.00 -6.68
CA SER A 53 -5.63 1.59 -7.06
C SER A 53 -5.62 2.31 -8.42
N GLN A 54 -4.51 2.98 -8.76
CA GLN A 54 -4.38 3.78 -9.97
C GLN A 54 -2.97 3.69 -10.55
N LYS A 55 -2.85 3.91 -11.87
CA LYS A 55 -1.55 4.08 -12.53
C LYS A 55 -0.91 5.41 -12.12
N ILE A 56 0.40 5.42 -11.85
CA ILE A 56 1.13 6.60 -11.38
C ILE A 56 0.99 7.76 -12.37
N LEU A 57 1.21 7.52 -13.66
CA LEU A 57 1.13 8.56 -14.69
C LEU A 57 -0.28 9.15 -14.80
N TYR A 58 -1.31 8.29 -14.78
CA TYR A 58 -2.71 8.74 -14.79
C TYR A 58 -3.00 9.64 -13.60
N ASN A 59 -2.63 9.22 -12.38
CA ASN A 59 -2.86 9.97 -11.16
C ASN A 59 -2.20 11.37 -11.22
N ARG A 60 -0.93 11.44 -11.66
CA ARG A 60 -0.20 12.70 -11.74
C ARG A 60 -0.77 13.64 -12.80
N VAL A 61 -1.14 13.13 -13.98
CA VAL A 61 -1.79 13.94 -15.04
C VAL A 61 -3.17 14.44 -14.59
N TYR A 62 -3.95 13.59 -13.92
CA TYR A 62 -5.25 13.96 -13.35
C TYR A 62 -5.11 15.11 -12.35
N TRP A 63 -4.14 15.04 -11.44
CA TRP A 63 -3.87 16.08 -10.47
C TRP A 63 -3.38 17.38 -11.10
N ALA A 64 -2.43 17.30 -12.04
CA ALA A 64 -1.97 18.47 -12.77
C ALA A 64 -3.15 19.20 -13.45
N LYS A 65 -4.04 18.46 -14.13
CA LYS A 65 -5.28 19.02 -14.68
C LYS A 65 -6.17 19.66 -13.60
N ALA A 66 -6.37 18.98 -12.47
CA ALA A 66 -7.20 19.49 -11.38
C ALA A 66 -6.68 20.84 -10.85
N TYR A 67 -5.37 20.98 -10.63
CA TYR A 67 -4.76 22.24 -10.21
C TYR A 67 -4.85 23.35 -11.28
N LEU A 68 -4.63 23.02 -12.56
CA LEU A 68 -4.84 23.97 -13.66
C LEU A 68 -6.30 24.46 -13.72
N LYS A 69 -7.27 23.57 -13.45
CA LYS A 69 -8.69 23.92 -13.38
C LYS A 69 -8.98 24.82 -12.18
N MET A 70 -8.43 24.53 -11.00
CA MET A 70 -8.57 25.38 -9.81
C MET A 70 -8.03 26.79 -10.06
N ALA A 71 -6.94 26.92 -10.82
CA ALA A 71 -6.40 28.21 -11.26
C ALA A 71 -7.23 28.92 -12.35
N GLY A 72 -8.25 28.25 -12.88
CA GLY A 72 -9.08 28.72 -13.97
C GLY A 72 -8.31 28.80 -15.30
N LEU A 73 -7.26 28.01 -15.49
CA LEU A 73 -6.48 27.98 -16.73
C LEU A 73 -7.07 26.98 -17.74
N VAL A 74 -7.73 25.94 -17.26
CA VAL A 74 -8.48 24.98 -18.09
C VAL A 74 -9.90 24.81 -17.55
N GLU A 75 -10.82 24.41 -18.42
CA GLU A 75 -12.21 24.10 -18.06
C GLU A 75 -12.64 22.71 -18.56
N ASN A 76 -13.55 22.07 -17.83
CA ASN A 76 -14.12 20.80 -18.25
C ASN A 76 -15.22 21.06 -19.30
N VAL A 77 -15.23 20.25 -20.36
CA VAL A 77 -16.29 20.29 -21.38
C VAL A 77 -17.25 19.13 -21.23
N ALA A 78 -16.73 17.93 -20.99
CA ALA A 78 -17.50 16.71 -20.76
C ALA A 78 -16.67 15.71 -19.92
N ARG A 79 -17.20 14.51 -19.67
CA ARG A 79 -16.48 13.44 -18.96
C ARG A 79 -15.13 13.16 -19.65
N GLY A 80 -14.05 13.26 -18.88
CA GLY A 80 -12.69 13.08 -19.39
C GLY A 80 -12.20 14.16 -20.37
N GLN A 81 -13.01 15.15 -20.72
CA GLN A 81 -12.72 16.16 -21.75
C GLN A 81 -12.55 17.55 -21.17
N PHE A 82 -11.54 18.29 -21.64
CA PHE A 82 -11.24 19.64 -21.18
C PHE A 82 -10.56 20.46 -22.28
N LYS A 83 -10.57 21.79 -22.13
CA LYS A 83 -9.88 22.73 -23.02
C LYS A 83 -9.25 23.86 -22.22
N ILE A 84 -8.30 24.57 -22.82
CA ILE A 84 -7.71 25.78 -22.26
C ILE A 84 -8.72 26.94 -22.27
N THR A 85 -8.61 27.83 -21.30
CA THR A 85 -9.39 29.09 -21.21
C THR A 85 -8.57 30.26 -21.73
N ASP A 86 -9.21 31.42 -21.96
CA ASP A 86 -8.50 32.66 -22.34
C ASP A 86 -7.41 33.02 -21.34
N LYS A 87 -7.70 32.86 -20.05
CA LYS A 87 -6.74 33.05 -18.96
C LYS A 87 -5.57 32.06 -19.01
N GLY A 88 -5.83 30.81 -19.40
CA GLY A 88 -4.79 29.82 -19.68
C GLY A 88 -3.87 30.25 -20.81
N MET A 89 -4.44 30.83 -21.87
CA MET A 89 -3.68 31.37 -23.00
C MET A 89 -2.85 32.59 -22.61
N GLU A 90 -3.37 33.49 -21.77
CA GLU A 90 -2.62 34.63 -21.22
C GLU A 90 -1.40 34.18 -20.41
N VAL A 91 -1.55 33.15 -19.56
CA VAL A 91 -0.41 32.55 -18.83
C VAL A 91 0.60 31.93 -19.80
N LEU A 92 0.10 31.29 -20.87
CA LEU A 92 0.83 30.91 -22.09
C LEU A 92 1.86 31.96 -22.54
N GLN A 93 1.34 33.16 -22.78
CA GLN A 93 2.06 34.27 -23.40
C GLN A 93 3.12 34.89 -22.48
N GLN A 94 3.06 34.62 -21.17
CA GLN A 94 4.06 35.08 -20.21
C GLN A 94 5.39 34.31 -20.28
N ASN A 95 5.48 33.27 -21.13
CA ASN A 95 6.71 32.50 -21.40
C ASN A 95 7.38 31.94 -20.14
N HIS A 96 6.58 31.47 -19.18
CA HIS A 96 7.09 30.76 -18.01
C HIS A 96 7.85 29.50 -18.44
N THR A 97 9.04 29.28 -17.90
CA THR A 97 9.80 28.04 -18.12
C THR A 97 9.33 26.89 -17.22
N TYR A 98 8.57 27.21 -16.17
CA TYR A 98 8.03 26.26 -15.21
C TYR A 98 6.79 26.83 -14.52
N ILE A 99 5.76 25.99 -14.34
CA ILE A 99 4.55 26.33 -13.59
C ILE A 99 4.45 25.35 -12.42
N ASN A 100 4.29 25.88 -11.20
CA ASN A 100 4.08 25.09 -9.98
C ASN A 100 2.83 25.56 -9.23
N VAL A 101 2.45 24.84 -8.17
CA VAL A 101 1.27 25.19 -7.36
C VAL A 101 1.42 26.57 -6.72
N LYS A 102 2.64 26.98 -6.35
CA LYS A 102 2.92 28.31 -5.79
C LYS A 102 2.56 29.43 -6.77
N LEU A 103 2.93 29.29 -8.05
CA LEU A 103 2.54 30.23 -9.11
C LEU A 103 1.03 30.20 -9.33
N LEU A 104 0.42 29.02 -9.44
CA LEU A 104 -1.02 28.88 -9.66
C LEU A 104 -1.86 29.59 -8.59
N LYS A 105 -1.42 29.55 -7.33
CA LYS A 105 -2.08 30.25 -6.21
C LYS A 105 -2.06 31.77 -6.31
N GLN A 106 -1.06 32.34 -6.98
CA GLN A 106 -0.95 33.79 -7.18
C GLN A 106 -1.92 34.29 -8.26
N ILE A 107 -2.50 33.38 -9.04
CA ILE A 107 -3.42 33.72 -10.11
C ILE A 107 -4.76 34.15 -9.50
N PRO A 108 -5.29 35.36 -9.82
CA PRO A 108 -6.57 35.85 -9.32
C PRO A 108 -7.70 34.83 -9.55
N GLY A 109 -8.49 34.52 -8.52
CA GLY A 109 -9.57 33.52 -8.63
C GLY A 109 -9.19 32.08 -8.25
N PHE A 110 -7.90 31.76 -8.04
CA PHE A 110 -7.50 30.44 -7.52
C PHE A 110 -8.14 30.14 -6.16
N SER A 111 -8.10 31.12 -5.25
CA SER A 111 -8.73 31.03 -3.92
C SER A 111 -10.26 31.05 -3.98
N GLU A 112 -10.86 31.70 -4.97
CA GLU A 112 -12.31 31.76 -5.14
C GLU A 112 -12.90 30.41 -5.57
N ASN A 113 -12.18 29.68 -6.43
CA ASN A 113 -12.49 28.29 -6.78
C ASN A 113 -12.26 27.31 -5.61
N LEU A 114 -11.61 27.76 -4.53
CA LEU A 114 -11.42 27.02 -3.27
C LEU A 114 -12.41 27.42 -2.17
N LYS A 115 -13.24 28.46 -2.36
CA LYS A 115 -14.19 29.01 -1.35
C LYS A 115 -15.30 28.00 -1.03
N GLY A 116 -14.90 27.06 -0.18
CA GLY A 116 -15.61 25.89 0.33
C GLY A 116 -14.72 25.05 1.25
N LYS A 117 -13.38 25.21 1.19
CA LYS A 117 -12.41 24.62 2.13
C LYS A 117 -11.81 25.71 3.03
N LYS A 118 -11.75 25.44 4.34
CA LYS A 118 -10.99 26.26 5.31
C LYS A 118 -9.58 26.52 4.77
N GLU A 119 -9.18 27.79 4.75
CA GLU A 119 -7.92 28.31 4.20
C GLU A 119 -6.66 27.59 4.74
N THR A 120 -6.73 26.98 5.93
CA THR A 120 -5.60 26.36 6.63
C THR A 120 -5.04 25.07 6.03
N ALA A 121 -5.79 24.32 5.22
CA ALA A 121 -5.32 23.03 4.67
C ALA A 121 -4.48 23.19 3.39
N VAL A 122 -4.72 24.25 2.61
CA VAL A 122 -4.04 24.47 1.33
C VAL A 122 -2.72 25.23 1.52
N GLU A 123 -2.62 26.07 2.55
CA GLU A 123 -1.37 26.75 2.93
C GLU A 123 -0.26 25.74 3.29
N ASN A 124 -0.56 24.75 4.15
CA ASN A 124 0.44 23.76 4.59
C ASN A 124 0.97 22.83 3.47
N ILE A 125 0.18 22.52 2.44
CA ILE A 125 0.62 21.70 1.30
C ILE A 125 1.59 22.48 0.39
N SER A 126 1.62 23.81 0.50
CA SER A 126 2.42 24.68 -0.38
C SER A 126 3.76 25.10 0.21
N GLU A 127 3.98 24.94 1.52
CA GLU A 127 5.31 25.07 2.13
C GLU A 127 6.12 23.79 1.96
N LEU A 128 5.43 22.67 1.82
CA LEU A 128 5.97 21.42 1.36
C LEU A 128 6.13 21.50 -0.16
N GLU A 129 7.33 21.87 -0.65
CA GLU A 129 7.74 21.66 -2.05
C GLU A 129 7.76 20.16 -2.38
N THR A 130 6.59 19.51 -2.37
CA THR A 130 6.49 18.07 -2.55
C THR A 130 6.04 17.74 -3.95
N ASP A 131 6.83 16.91 -4.61
CA ASP A 131 6.55 16.29 -5.92
C ASP A 131 5.44 15.21 -5.85
N LYS A 132 4.82 15.03 -4.67
CA LYS A 132 3.82 14.00 -4.39
C LYS A 132 2.41 14.58 -4.43
N THR A 133 1.47 13.80 -4.98
CA THR A 133 0.04 14.15 -4.95
C THR A 133 -0.51 13.99 -3.52
N PRO A 134 -1.61 14.68 -3.15
CA PRO A 134 -2.21 14.57 -1.83
C PRO A 134 -2.53 13.14 -1.39
N GLU A 135 -3.05 12.29 -2.30
CA GLU A 135 -3.29 10.87 -2.04
C GLU A 135 -1.99 10.13 -1.72
N THR A 136 -0.93 10.34 -2.51
CA THR A 136 0.36 9.69 -2.24
C THR A 136 0.95 10.15 -0.90
N ILE A 137 0.76 11.42 -0.51
CA ILE A 137 1.16 11.90 0.82
C ILE A 137 0.36 11.15 1.90
N LEU A 138 -0.95 11.01 1.74
CA LEU A 138 -1.79 10.26 2.67
C LEU A 138 -1.39 8.78 2.76
N GLU A 139 -1.17 8.12 1.62
CA GLU A 139 -0.73 6.72 1.53
C GLU A 139 0.60 6.51 2.25
N THR A 140 1.60 7.34 1.95
CA THR A 140 2.93 7.25 2.60
C THR A 140 2.85 7.54 4.10
N THR A 141 2.02 8.51 4.52
CA THR A 141 1.77 8.79 5.94
C THR A 141 1.13 7.59 6.64
N ILE A 142 0.15 6.92 6.02
CA ILE A 142 -0.49 5.72 6.57
C ILE A 142 0.53 4.57 6.67
N ALA A 143 1.37 4.37 5.65
CA ALA A 143 2.41 3.34 5.67
C ALA A 143 3.44 3.58 6.79
N GLU A 144 3.83 4.83 7.04
CA GLU A 144 4.70 5.21 8.15
C GLU A 144 4.02 4.97 9.51
N LEU A 145 2.75 5.32 9.66
CA LEU A 145 1.98 5.03 10.88
C LEU A 145 1.89 3.53 11.15
N ASN A 146 1.62 2.72 10.11
CA ASN A 146 1.57 1.26 10.23
C ASN A 146 2.93 0.64 10.53
N SER A 147 4.02 1.20 9.98
CA SER A 147 5.38 0.75 10.28
C SER A 147 5.74 1.01 11.74
N ASN A 148 5.41 2.20 12.25
CA ASN A 148 5.59 2.54 13.67
C ASN A 148 4.72 1.67 14.59
N LEU A 149 3.47 1.40 14.19
CA LEU A 149 2.59 0.50 14.93
C LEU A 149 3.11 -0.95 14.93
N SER A 150 3.64 -1.42 13.80
CA SER A 150 4.23 -2.76 13.68
C SER A 150 5.38 -2.94 14.65
N TYR A 151 6.26 -1.93 14.75
CA TYR A 151 7.37 -1.93 15.70
C TYR A 151 6.87 -2.01 17.16
N GLN A 152 5.90 -1.17 17.53
CA GLN A 152 5.31 -1.17 18.88
C GLN A 152 4.64 -2.52 19.22
N LEU A 153 3.86 -3.07 18.29
CA LEU A 153 3.21 -4.37 18.46
C LEU A 153 4.24 -5.48 18.65
N LEU A 154 5.31 -5.50 17.84
CA LEU A 154 6.35 -6.50 17.94
C LEU A 154 7.08 -6.45 19.30
N GLU A 155 7.36 -5.26 19.84
CA GLU A 155 7.95 -5.11 21.17
C GLU A 155 7.03 -5.63 22.28
N ILE A 156 5.72 -5.39 22.17
CA ILE A 156 4.73 -5.97 23.09
C ILE A 156 4.77 -7.51 23.02
N LEU A 157 4.77 -8.09 21.82
CA LEU A 157 4.78 -9.55 21.62
C LEU A 157 6.07 -10.19 22.15
N LYS A 158 7.24 -9.56 21.94
CA LYS A 158 8.52 -10.02 22.50
C LYS A 158 8.53 -10.04 24.03
N ALA A 159 7.75 -9.18 24.68
CA ALA A 159 7.63 -9.09 26.13
C ALA A 159 6.63 -10.09 26.75
N LYS A 160 5.79 -10.76 25.94
CA LYS A 160 4.86 -11.78 26.42
C LYS A 160 5.56 -13.09 26.82
N LEU A 161 4.86 -13.92 27.58
CA LEU A 161 5.28 -15.30 27.83
C LEU A 161 5.14 -16.14 26.55
N PRO A 162 5.92 -17.22 26.37
CA PRO A 162 5.82 -18.10 25.18
C PRO A 162 4.38 -18.55 24.88
N ALA A 163 3.68 -19.12 25.87
CA ALA A 163 2.29 -19.56 25.70
C ALA A 163 1.31 -18.43 25.29
N GLN A 164 1.55 -17.20 25.75
CA GLN A 164 0.74 -16.04 25.34
C GLN A 164 1.02 -15.61 23.90
N PHE A 165 2.26 -15.76 23.45
CA PHE A 165 2.64 -15.52 22.06
C PHE A 165 2.07 -16.59 21.13
N GLU A 166 2.15 -17.86 21.53
CA GLU A 166 1.52 -18.98 20.82
C GLU A 166 0.02 -18.72 20.64
N HIS A 167 -0.68 -18.35 21.72
CA HIS A 167 -2.10 -18.00 21.66
C HIS A 167 -2.39 -16.84 20.70
N PHE A 168 -1.62 -15.76 20.73
CA PHE A 168 -1.75 -14.65 19.79
C PHE A 168 -1.58 -15.09 18.34
N VAL A 169 -0.62 -15.97 18.06
CA VAL A 169 -0.39 -16.52 16.72
C VAL A 169 -1.60 -17.33 16.23
N LEU A 170 -2.23 -18.09 17.12
CA LEU A 170 -3.46 -18.83 16.79
C LEU A 170 -4.62 -17.88 16.49
N GLU A 171 -4.84 -16.85 17.32
CA GLU A 171 -5.85 -15.81 17.06
C GLU A 171 -5.61 -15.11 15.72
N LEU A 172 -4.34 -14.83 15.38
CA LEU A 172 -4.00 -14.23 14.09
C LEU A 172 -4.40 -15.13 12.93
N LEU A 173 -4.01 -16.40 12.97
CA LEU A 173 -4.30 -17.33 11.89
C LEU A 173 -5.81 -17.57 11.76
N GLN A 174 -6.55 -17.58 12.87
CA GLN A 174 -8.01 -17.60 12.84
C GLN A 174 -8.60 -16.33 12.20
N GLY A 175 -8.09 -15.15 12.56
CA GLY A 175 -8.49 -13.87 11.95
C GLY A 175 -8.21 -13.80 10.44
N MET A 176 -7.18 -14.51 9.99
CA MET A 176 -6.86 -14.69 8.57
C MET A 176 -7.78 -15.70 7.86
N GLY A 177 -8.67 -16.37 8.59
CA GLY A 177 -9.64 -17.32 8.06
C GLY A 177 -9.20 -18.79 8.07
N TYR A 178 -8.06 -19.12 8.68
CA TYR A 178 -7.67 -20.51 8.90
C TYR A 178 -8.48 -21.13 10.06
N GLY A 179 -8.72 -22.43 10.02
CA GLY A 179 -9.43 -23.15 11.08
C GLY A 179 -10.96 -23.00 11.06
N GLY A 180 -11.60 -22.47 10.02
CA GLY A 180 -13.07 -22.49 9.91
C GLY A 180 -13.81 -21.76 11.06
N VAL A 181 -15.10 -22.08 11.27
CA VAL A 181 -16.01 -21.33 12.16
C VAL A 181 -16.09 -21.93 13.59
N GLU A 182 -15.63 -23.17 13.80
CA GLU A 182 -15.72 -23.85 15.11
C GLU A 182 -14.37 -23.87 15.84
N GLU A 183 -14.37 -23.60 17.16
CA GLU A 183 -13.20 -23.63 18.06
C GLU A 183 -12.43 -24.98 18.04
N LYS A 184 -13.06 -26.06 17.58
CA LYS A 184 -12.47 -27.41 17.51
C LYS A 184 -11.40 -27.58 16.43
N ASN A 185 -11.29 -26.60 15.52
CA ASN A 185 -10.36 -26.65 14.40
C ASN A 185 -8.96 -26.10 14.74
N PHE A 186 -8.70 -25.90 16.03
CA PHE A 186 -7.39 -25.57 16.56
C PHE A 186 -7.05 -26.56 17.67
N GLU A 187 -6.05 -27.39 17.41
CA GLU A 187 -5.49 -28.25 18.45
C GLU A 187 -4.26 -27.56 19.03
N VAL A 188 -4.39 -27.03 20.25
CA VAL A 188 -3.24 -26.51 21.00
C VAL A 188 -2.42 -27.71 21.47
N THR A 189 -1.23 -27.86 20.90
CA THR A 189 -0.26 -28.88 21.30
C THR A 189 0.81 -28.17 22.12
N GLY A 190 0.91 -28.49 23.40
CA GLY A 190 1.87 -27.84 24.30
C GLY A 190 2.37 -28.77 25.42
N GLN A 191 2.24 -30.09 25.21
CA GLN A 191 2.71 -31.08 26.16
C GLN A 191 4.15 -31.47 25.83
N SER A 192 4.97 -31.64 26.87
CA SER A 192 6.33 -32.15 26.73
C SER A 192 6.30 -33.50 25.98
N GLY A 193 6.83 -33.53 24.75
CA GLY A 193 6.79 -34.69 23.86
C GLY A 193 6.13 -34.48 22.50
N ASP A 194 5.63 -33.28 22.17
CA ASP A 194 4.98 -33.00 20.88
C ASP A 194 5.93 -32.69 19.70
N PHE A 195 7.25 -32.82 19.93
CA PHE A 195 8.32 -32.46 19.00
C PHE A 195 8.40 -30.95 18.66
N GLY A 196 7.86 -30.08 19.52
CA GLY A 196 7.93 -28.63 19.38
C GLY A 196 6.89 -28.03 18.43
N ILE A 197 5.82 -28.76 18.12
CA ILE A 197 4.67 -28.22 17.40
C ILE A 197 3.78 -27.51 18.40
N ASP A 198 3.48 -26.23 18.15
CA ASP A 198 2.72 -25.40 19.09
C ASP A 198 1.21 -25.37 18.74
N GLY A 199 0.85 -25.75 17.51
CA GLY A 199 -0.56 -25.97 17.15
C GLY A 199 -0.78 -26.63 15.79
N ILE A 200 -2.00 -27.14 15.60
CA ILE A 200 -2.48 -27.68 14.32
C ILE A 200 -3.72 -26.89 13.90
N ILE A 201 -3.73 -26.46 12.64
CA ILE A 201 -4.82 -25.68 12.05
C ILE A 201 -5.34 -26.39 10.81
N TYR A 202 -6.64 -26.37 10.62
CA TYR A 202 -7.27 -26.93 9.43
C TYR A 202 -7.46 -25.87 8.34
N GLN A 203 -7.07 -26.18 7.12
CA GLN A 203 -7.24 -25.29 5.97
C GLN A 203 -8.70 -25.27 5.47
N ASP A 204 -9.45 -26.34 5.75
CA ASP A 204 -10.84 -26.50 5.36
C ASP A 204 -11.73 -26.85 6.57
N LYS A 205 -13.03 -26.62 6.42
CA LYS A 205 -14.01 -26.86 7.48
C LYS A 205 -14.23 -28.34 7.81
N LEU A 206 -13.86 -29.25 6.91
CA LEU A 206 -14.00 -30.69 7.11
C LEU A 206 -12.80 -31.29 7.86
N GLY A 207 -11.74 -30.51 8.06
CA GLY A 207 -10.56 -30.90 8.82
C GLY A 207 -9.62 -31.86 8.06
N VAL A 208 -9.69 -31.88 6.73
CA VAL A 208 -8.93 -32.82 5.90
C VAL A 208 -7.48 -32.36 5.76
N GLU A 209 -7.27 -31.10 5.39
CA GLU A 209 -5.94 -30.54 5.23
C GLU A 209 -5.47 -29.87 6.52
N ARG A 210 -4.40 -30.42 7.10
CA ARG A 210 -3.77 -29.92 8.34
C ARG A 210 -2.52 -29.12 8.03
N ILE A 211 -2.39 -27.97 8.66
CA ILE A 211 -1.22 -27.11 8.67
C ILE A 211 -0.67 -27.09 10.10
N TYR A 212 0.58 -27.50 10.23
CA TYR A 212 1.26 -27.54 11.51
C TYR A 212 1.97 -26.22 11.75
N VAL A 213 1.83 -25.66 12.94
CA VAL A 213 2.36 -24.36 13.31
C VAL A 213 3.37 -24.50 14.43
N GLN A 214 4.49 -23.81 14.27
CA GLN A 214 5.46 -23.59 15.32
C GLN A 214 5.67 -22.08 15.51
N ALA A 215 5.45 -21.60 16.71
CA ALA A 215 5.52 -20.21 17.11
C ALA A 215 6.64 -20.00 18.14
N LYS A 216 7.75 -19.38 17.72
CA LYS A 216 8.90 -19.13 18.59
C LYS A 216 9.08 -17.65 18.90
N ARG A 217 8.83 -17.28 20.16
CA ARG A 217 9.14 -15.95 20.70
C ARG A 217 10.65 -15.81 20.96
N TRP A 218 11.34 -15.05 20.13
CA TRP A 218 12.78 -14.79 20.23
C TRP A 218 13.04 -13.30 20.45
N LYS A 219 14.10 -12.99 21.21
CA LYS A 219 14.60 -11.63 21.41
C LYS A 219 15.94 -11.50 20.72
N ASP A 220 16.04 -10.58 19.76
CA ASP A 220 17.26 -10.03 19.15
C ASP A 220 18.25 -11.02 18.50
N VAL A 221 17.97 -12.33 18.54
CA VAL A 221 18.74 -13.39 17.89
C VAL A 221 17.97 -13.87 16.67
N LYS A 222 18.63 -14.00 15.52
CA LYS A 222 18.01 -14.54 14.32
C LYS A 222 17.79 -16.05 14.42
N VAL A 223 16.68 -16.53 13.89
CA VAL A 223 16.37 -17.97 13.81
C VAL A 223 17.30 -18.62 12.78
N SER A 224 18.02 -19.65 13.21
CA SER A 224 19.03 -20.33 12.40
C SER A 224 18.45 -21.49 11.60
N SER A 225 19.24 -22.00 10.64
CA SER A 225 18.87 -23.18 9.85
C SER A 225 18.65 -24.45 10.67
N LYS A 226 19.23 -24.53 11.88
CA LYS A 226 19.02 -25.66 12.80
C LYS A 226 17.54 -25.77 13.19
N GLU A 227 16.93 -24.66 13.60
CA GLU A 227 15.52 -24.63 14.04
C GLU A 227 14.58 -25.05 12.90
N ILE A 228 14.89 -24.66 11.66
CA ILE A 228 14.11 -25.05 10.48
C ILE A 228 14.26 -26.55 10.17
N ARG A 229 15.46 -27.12 10.32
CA ARG A 229 15.66 -28.58 10.18
C ARG A 229 14.91 -29.36 11.24
N ASP A 230 14.96 -28.90 12.49
CA ASP A 230 14.25 -29.53 13.60
C ASP A 230 12.74 -29.50 13.38
N PHE A 231 12.21 -28.38 12.87
CA PHE A 231 10.80 -28.28 12.46
C PHE A 231 10.44 -29.26 11.35
N ILE A 232 11.23 -29.33 10.28
CA ILE A 232 11.03 -30.30 9.18
C ILE A 232 11.05 -31.75 9.69
N GLY A 233 11.96 -32.07 10.61
CA GLY A 233 12.01 -33.38 11.27
C GLY A 233 10.73 -33.68 12.03
N SER A 234 10.22 -32.70 12.77
CA SER A 234 8.98 -32.81 13.56
C SER A 234 7.75 -33.01 12.67
N LEU A 235 7.67 -32.30 11.54
CA LEU A 235 6.64 -32.51 10.51
C LEU A 235 6.68 -33.93 9.95
N SER A 236 7.90 -34.42 9.65
CA SER A 236 8.11 -35.77 9.11
C SER A 236 7.64 -36.85 10.08
N LEU A 237 7.92 -36.69 11.38
CA LEU A 237 7.44 -37.60 12.43
C LEU A 237 5.90 -37.61 12.56
N ARG A 238 5.24 -36.51 12.16
CA ARG A 238 3.78 -36.37 12.13
C ARG A 238 3.16 -36.79 10.80
N GLY A 239 3.96 -37.28 9.85
CA GLY A 239 3.49 -37.72 8.54
C GLY A 239 3.05 -36.58 7.61
N THR A 240 3.55 -35.37 7.83
CA THR A 240 3.26 -34.19 6.98
C THR A 240 4.55 -33.55 6.48
N ASN A 241 4.43 -32.72 5.45
CA ASN A 241 5.48 -31.89 4.89
C ASN A 241 5.05 -30.41 4.75
N LYS A 242 3.87 -30.06 5.27
CA LYS A 242 3.30 -28.70 5.24
C LYS A 242 3.35 -28.08 6.64
N GLY A 243 3.88 -26.87 6.76
CA GLY A 243 3.88 -26.17 8.03
C GLY A 243 4.25 -24.69 7.94
N VAL A 244 3.92 -23.95 9.00
CA VAL A 244 4.23 -22.53 9.14
C VAL A 244 5.09 -22.34 10.38
N PHE A 245 6.24 -21.71 10.22
CA PHE A 245 7.12 -21.33 11.32
C PHE A 245 7.03 -19.81 11.51
N ILE A 246 6.63 -19.39 12.70
CA ILE A 246 6.36 -17.99 13.03
C ILE A 246 7.28 -17.56 14.17
N THR A 247 7.88 -16.38 14.05
CA THR A 247 8.76 -15.84 15.09
C THR A 247 8.63 -14.34 15.26
N THR A 248 8.92 -13.83 16.46
CA THR A 248 9.08 -12.40 16.73
C THR A 248 10.44 -11.83 16.27
N SER A 249 11.32 -12.66 15.73
CA SER A 249 12.65 -12.27 15.23
C SER A 249 12.74 -12.39 13.71
N ASN A 250 13.94 -12.26 13.17
CA ASN A 250 14.24 -12.48 11.75
C ASN A 250 14.87 -13.87 11.54
N PHE A 251 14.75 -14.40 10.34
CA PHE A 251 15.48 -15.62 9.94
C PHE A 251 16.86 -15.26 9.36
N THR A 252 17.81 -16.19 9.42
CA THR A 252 19.04 -16.11 8.63
C THR A 252 18.79 -16.52 7.17
N ASP A 253 19.64 -16.08 6.25
CA ASP A 253 19.55 -16.49 4.84
C ASP A 253 19.61 -18.01 4.69
N ASP A 254 20.41 -18.67 5.52
CA ASP A 254 20.51 -20.13 5.54
C ASP A 254 19.24 -20.80 6.06
N ALA A 255 18.50 -20.18 6.99
CA ALA A 255 17.20 -20.67 7.43
C ALA A 255 16.17 -20.61 6.30
N TYR A 256 16.13 -19.50 5.55
CA TYR A 256 15.31 -19.38 4.34
C TYR A 256 15.69 -20.44 3.30
N LYS A 257 16.98 -20.57 2.96
CA LYS A 257 17.45 -21.62 2.01
C LYS A 257 17.04 -23.01 2.49
N THR A 258 17.20 -23.30 3.78
CA THR A 258 16.84 -24.60 4.38
C THR A 258 15.36 -24.95 4.18
N SER A 259 14.47 -23.97 4.33
CA SER A 259 13.02 -24.17 4.11
C SER A 259 12.67 -24.57 2.66
N LEU A 260 13.55 -24.24 1.71
CA LEU A 260 13.38 -24.47 0.27
C LEU A 260 14.17 -25.69 -0.27
N LEU A 261 15.03 -26.32 0.55
CA LEU A 261 15.94 -27.38 0.09
C LEU A 261 15.20 -28.60 -0.49
N ASN A 262 14.08 -28.99 0.12
CA ASN A 262 13.28 -30.11 -0.35
C ASN A 262 12.02 -29.58 -1.06
N PRO A 263 11.87 -29.78 -2.38
CA PRO A 263 10.73 -29.26 -3.14
C PRO A 263 9.39 -29.90 -2.76
N HIS A 264 9.41 -31.06 -2.08
CA HIS A 264 8.20 -31.68 -1.54
C HIS A 264 7.73 -31.03 -0.24
N ASN A 265 8.59 -30.28 0.46
CA ASN A 265 8.19 -29.56 1.67
C ASN A 265 7.52 -28.23 1.30
N ARG A 266 6.47 -27.88 2.04
CA ARG A 266 5.78 -26.58 1.95
C ARG A 266 5.91 -25.90 3.31
N ILE A 267 7.06 -25.28 3.53
CA ILE A 267 7.37 -24.55 4.76
C ILE A 267 7.25 -23.06 4.50
N ILE A 268 6.37 -22.38 5.24
CA ILE A 268 6.23 -20.92 5.20
C ILE A 268 6.91 -20.35 6.45
N LEU A 269 7.78 -19.37 6.25
CA LEU A 269 8.45 -18.65 7.33
C LEU A 269 7.82 -17.26 7.48
N ILE A 270 7.38 -16.91 8.69
CA ILE A 270 6.82 -15.60 9.03
C ILE A 270 7.70 -14.97 10.10
N ASP A 271 8.44 -13.92 9.73
CA ASP A 271 9.29 -13.17 10.65
C ASP A 271 8.51 -12.10 11.40
N GLY A 272 9.17 -11.41 12.34
CA GLY A 272 8.52 -10.44 13.21
C GLY A 272 7.88 -9.26 12.46
N ILE A 273 8.48 -8.82 11.35
CA ILE A 273 7.94 -7.72 10.54
C ILE A 273 6.68 -8.20 9.82
N LYS A 274 6.74 -9.36 9.15
CA LYS A 274 5.58 -9.89 8.45
C LYS A 274 4.47 -10.24 9.44
N LEU A 275 4.79 -10.80 10.60
CA LEU A 275 3.84 -11.08 11.68
C LEU A 275 3.07 -9.84 12.13
N ALA A 276 3.78 -8.75 12.42
CA ALA A 276 3.16 -7.51 12.87
C ALA A 276 2.30 -6.86 11.78
N SER A 277 2.76 -6.87 10.52
CA SER A 277 1.96 -6.36 9.39
C SER A 277 0.67 -7.15 9.18
N LEU A 278 0.72 -8.49 9.27
CA LEU A 278 -0.46 -9.35 9.21
C LEU A 278 -1.42 -9.06 10.38
N ALA A 279 -0.90 -8.91 11.59
CA ALA A 279 -1.73 -8.57 12.74
C ALA A 279 -2.47 -7.24 12.55
N ILE A 280 -1.83 -6.23 11.96
CA ILE A 280 -2.49 -4.96 11.63
C ILE A 280 -3.54 -5.15 10.52
N GLU A 281 -3.19 -5.84 9.45
CA GLU A 281 -4.06 -6.12 8.29
C GLU A 281 -5.36 -6.81 8.72
N TYR A 282 -5.27 -7.81 9.60
CA TYR A 282 -6.39 -8.60 10.08
C TYR A 282 -6.99 -8.09 11.41
N ASN A 283 -6.59 -6.90 11.88
CA ASN A 283 -7.09 -6.25 13.10
C ASN A 283 -6.91 -7.08 14.39
N ILE A 284 -5.79 -7.78 14.53
CA ILE A 284 -5.47 -8.64 15.66
C ILE A 284 -4.53 -7.90 16.62
N GLY A 285 -4.96 -7.72 17.86
CA GLY A 285 -4.21 -6.97 18.87
C GLY A 285 -4.10 -5.46 18.61
N VAL A 286 -4.84 -4.94 17.64
CA VAL A 286 -4.91 -3.51 17.28
C VAL A 286 -6.36 -3.05 17.15
N GLN A 287 -6.58 -1.73 17.15
CA GLN A 287 -7.92 -1.14 17.00
C GLN A 287 -7.87 0.10 16.11
N SER A 288 -8.90 0.29 15.28
CA SER A 288 -9.04 1.50 14.47
C SER A 288 -9.36 2.70 15.36
N ARG A 289 -8.40 3.63 15.49
CA ARG A 289 -8.62 4.88 16.25
C ARG A 289 -9.48 5.89 15.49
N LYS A 290 -9.37 5.92 14.15
CA LYS A 290 -10.05 6.87 13.28
C LYS A 290 -10.10 6.35 11.84
N THR A 291 -11.18 6.67 11.13
CA THR A 291 -11.37 6.33 9.71
C THR A 291 -11.46 7.60 8.87
N TYR A 292 -10.76 7.63 7.74
CA TYR A 292 -10.81 8.73 6.76
C TYR A 292 -11.43 8.21 5.47
N ASN A 293 -12.52 8.84 5.03
CA ASN A 293 -13.17 8.49 3.76
C ASN A 293 -12.75 9.49 2.68
N VAL A 294 -12.09 9.00 1.63
CA VAL A 294 -11.85 9.76 0.40
C VAL A 294 -13.03 9.51 -0.53
N LYS A 295 -13.67 10.58 -1.00
CA LYS A 295 -14.81 10.51 -1.93
C LYS A 295 -14.36 10.95 -3.31
N ASP A 296 -14.90 10.29 -4.33
CA ASP A 296 -14.75 10.69 -5.72
C ASP A 296 -16.13 10.99 -6.32
N ILE A 297 -16.15 11.63 -7.49
CA ILE A 297 -17.38 11.87 -8.25
C ILE A 297 -17.86 10.55 -8.85
N ASP A 298 -19.10 10.18 -8.55
CA ASP A 298 -19.79 9.09 -9.23
C ASP A 298 -20.26 9.56 -10.61
N ALA A 299 -19.39 9.41 -11.61
CA ALA A 299 -19.68 9.85 -12.97
C ALA A 299 -20.90 9.14 -13.57
N ASP A 300 -21.13 7.87 -13.23
CA ASP A 300 -22.23 7.09 -13.79
C ASP A 300 -23.59 7.55 -13.23
N PHE A 301 -23.63 8.02 -11.98
CA PHE A 301 -24.79 8.69 -11.42
C PHE A 301 -25.17 9.96 -12.22
N PHE A 302 -24.18 10.79 -12.60
CA PHE A 302 -24.43 12.03 -13.34
C PHE A 302 -24.71 11.82 -14.84
N ASP A 303 -24.20 10.76 -15.45
CA ASP A 303 -24.51 10.43 -16.86
C ASP A 303 -25.99 9.99 -17.04
N ASN A 304 -26.68 9.61 -15.95
CA ASN A 304 -28.08 9.18 -15.94
C ASN A 304 -29.08 10.24 -15.43
N LEU A 305 -28.64 11.49 -15.21
CA LEU A 305 -29.45 12.63 -14.79
C LEU A 305 -30.02 13.39 -16.00
#